data_AF-A0A0N4XHN5-F1
#
_entry.id   AF-A0A0N4XHN5-F1
#
_cell.length_a   1.000
_cell.length_b   1.000
_cell.length_c   1.000
_cell.angle_alpha   90.00
_cell.angle_beta   90.00
_cell.angle_gamma   90.00
#
_symmetry.space_group_name_H-M   'P 1'
#
loop_
_entity.id
_entity.type
_entity.pdbx_description
1 polymer ?
#
loop_
_entity_poly.entity_id
_entity_poly.type
_entity_poly.pdbx_seq_one_letter_code
_entity_poly.pdbx_strand_id
1 'polypeptide(L)'
;MSTGYGKSVCYQLPGLMSSFLTLVISPLISLMNDQVRSLTLNGVSASVLCGTTTLNDKDRILSDIEDGSLRGCPVMALTATATQVVRKDIIDNLELVNPVVICTGFDRKNLYLSVSRQTTMKEDLDNLLTAEDNVQGRHFGGATIIYCQTRAMVESVHEHLRNRGVKCGMYHAGLSEKAKNTAHHGFIQDKYTTMVATVAFGMGIDKADVRKVIHYGSPKDIESYYQEIGRAAYFFSLLLSYFDPSVVAPSEPRADCCDNCDWQMNNQQSSSSKCIDVGKEARWLFQAIHEVYKGYSGMAKPIDFVRGMEKERSRTNSHNSRIYGVGKDRSDKWWKALGTQLRIHGWLSEIRKGDMAYGACVMLSDKAKKWYLANTEVR
;
A
#
# COMPACT_ATOMS: atom_id res chain seq x y z
N MET A 1 1.84 14.22 -2.19
CA MET A 1 0.57 14.28 -2.96
C MET A 1 0.23 12.89 -3.47
N SER A 2 -1.02 12.43 -3.34
CA SER A 2 -1.45 11.08 -3.76
C SER A 2 -1.19 10.80 -5.26
N THR A 3 -1.22 9.52 -5.66
CA THR A 3 -1.08 9.12 -7.07
C THR A 3 -2.15 9.80 -7.93
N GLY A 4 -1.80 10.26 -9.13
CA GLY A 4 -2.72 10.93 -10.06
C GLY A 4 -3.16 12.36 -9.69
N TYR A 5 -2.59 12.98 -8.66
CA TYR A 5 -2.91 14.37 -8.27
C TYR A 5 -2.10 15.44 -9.04
N GLY A 6 -1.33 15.04 -10.06
CA GLY A 6 -0.50 15.95 -10.85
C GLY A 6 0.84 16.34 -10.21
N LYS A 7 1.51 15.41 -9.49
CA LYS A 7 2.84 15.65 -8.90
C LYS A 7 3.86 16.23 -9.89
N SER A 8 3.80 15.80 -11.15
CA SER A 8 4.76 16.24 -12.17
C SER A 8 4.67 17.73 -12.47
N VAL A 9 3.45 18.28 -12.47
CA VAL A 9 3.19 19.70 -12.71
C VAL A 9 3.89 20.58 -11.67
N CYS A 10 4.06 20.09 -10.44
CA CYS A 10 4.71 20.83 -9.35
C CYS A 10 6.16 21.20 -9.64
N TYR A 11 6.88 20.43 -10.47
CA TYR A 11 8.23 20.79 -10.92
C TYR A 11 8.28 21.23 -12.38
N GLN A 12 7.40 20.72 -13.24
CA GLN A 12 7.38 21.08 -14.66
C GLN A 12 6.96 22.54 -14.87
N LEU A 13 5.92 23.00 -14.18
CA LEU A 13 5.43 24.37 -14.36
C LEU A 13 6.42 25.42 -13.85
N PRO A 14 6.99 25.32 -12.63
CA PRO A 14 8.07 26.22 -12.21
C PRO A 14 9.27 26.15 -13.14
N GLY A 15 9.63 24.96 -13.63
CA GLY A 15 10.74 24.81 -14.57
C GLY A 15 10.52 25.55 -15.90
N LEU A 16 9.29 25.54 -16.42
CA LEU A 16 8.91 26.31 -17.62
C LEU A 16 8.82 27.82 -17.38
N MET A 17 8.46 28.23 -16.17
CA MET A 17 8.34 29.65 -15.79
C MET A 17 9.67 30.27 -15.38
N SER A 18 10.65 29.45 -15.00
CA SER A 18 11.98 29.92 -14.60
C SER A 18 12.91 30.03 -15.80
N SER A 19 13.88 30.93 -15.71
CA SER A 19 15.02 31.02 -16.64
C SER A 19 16.15 30.03 -16.29
N PHE A 20 15.95 29.13 -15.32
CA PHE A 20 16.97 28.23 -14.79
C PHE A 20 16.73 26.78 -15.20
N LEU A 21 17.80 25.99 -15.20
CA LEU A 21 17.72 24.55 -15.42
C LEU A 21 16.99 23.86 -14.25
N THR A 22 15.98 23.05 -14.57
CA THR A 22 15.29 22.20 -13.58
C THR A 22 15.81 20.76 -13.67
N LEU A 23 16.53 20.33 -12.64
CA LEU A 23 17.00 18.96 -12.53
C LEU A 23 15.96 18.09 -11.82
N VAL A 24 15.48 17.04 -12.51
CA VAL A 24 14.55 16.05 -11.95
C VAL A 24 15.28 14.73 -11.75
N ILE A 25 15.45 14.31 -10.50
CA ILE A 25 16.09 13.04 -10.15
C ILE A 25 15.00 11.99 -9.93
N SER A 26 15.08 10.88 -10.67
CA SER A 26 14.15 9.76 -10.54
C SER A 26 14.89 8.42 -10.65
N PRO A 27 14.57 7.42 -9.80
CA PRO A 27 15.23 6.11 -9.86
C PRO A 27 14.76 5.24 -11.04
N LEU A 28 13.76 5.68 -11.81
CA LEU A 28 13.06 4.84 -12.78
C LEU A 28 13.32 5.30 -14.21
N ILE A 29 14.25 4.61 -14.90
CA ILE A 29 14.63 4.93 -16.29
C ILE A 29 13.42 4.92 -17.23
N SER A 30 12.54 3.93 -17.12
CA SER A 30 11.33 3.86 -17.97
C SER A 30 10.43 5.08 -17.79
N LEU A 31 10.22 5.51 -16.53
CA LEU A 31 9.41 6.69 -16.23
C LEU A 31 10.06 7.97 -16.75
N MET A 32 11.39 8.09 -16.61
CA MET A 32 12.12 9.25 -17.14
C MET A 32 11.95 9.36 -18.67
N ASN A 33 12.10 8.24 -19.39
CA ASN A 33 11.91 8.20 -20.83
C ASN A 33 10.48 8.58 -21.25
N ASP A 34 9.47 8.05 -20.55
CA ASP A 34 8.06 8.37 -20.83
C ASP A 34 7.76 9.86 -20.60
N GLN A 35 8.28 10.44 -19.51
CA GLN A 35 8.10 11.86 -19.20
C GLN A 35 8.80 12.78 -20.20
N VAL A 36 10.05 12.48 -20.57
CA VAL A 36 10.76 13.27 -21.59
C VAL A 36 10.04 13.21 -22.93
N ARG A 37 9.63 12.01 -23.37
CA ARG A 37 8.86 11.87 -24.61
C ARG A 37 7.59 12.70 -24.60
N SER A 38 6.83 12.67 -23.50
CA SER A 38 5.61 13.46 -23.33
C SER A 38 5.88 14.97 -23.38
N LEU A 39 6.93 15.44 -22.71
CA LEU A 39 7.34 16.85 -22.71
C LEU A 39 7.76 17.32 -24.12
N THR A 40 8.61 16.56 -24.81
CA THR A 40 9.05 16.87 -26.18
C THR A 40 7.88 16.91 -27.16
N LEU A 41 6.92 15.98 -27.06
CA LEU A 41 5.70 16.01 -27.88
C LEU A 41 4.83 17.25 -27.65
N ASN A 42 4.90 17.83 -26.44
CA ASN A 42 4.20 19.07 -26.09
C ASN A 42 5.06 20.33 -26.30
N GLY A 43 6.18 20.22 -27.04
CA GLY A 43 7.05 21.36 -27.37
C GLY A 43 7.94 21.84 -26.22
N VAL A 44 8.04 21.07 -25.14
CA VAL A 44 8.91 21.39 -24.00
C VAL A 44 10.29 20.77 -24.23
N SER A 45 11.34 21.58 -24.13
CA SER A 45 12.72 21.09 -24.14
C SER A 45 12.99 20.29 -22.87
N ALA A 46 13.16 18.97 -23.03
CA ALA A 46 13.46 18.05 -21.95
C ALA A 46 14.44 17.00 -22.44
N SER A 47 15.27 16.47 -21.53
CA SER A 47 16.27 15.45 -21.86
C SER A 47 16.50 14.53 -20.66
N VAL A 48 16.95 13.30 -20.92
CA VAL A 48 17.17 12.27 -19.90
C VAL A 48 18.64 11.84 -19.90
N LEU A 49 19.26 11.89 -18.72
CA LEU A 49 20.59 11.34 -18.48
C LEU A 49 20.48 10.05 -17.68
N CYS A 50 20.85 8.92 -18.28
CA CYS A 50 20.82 7.61 -17.64
C CYS A 50 21.95 6.70 -18.16
N GLY A 51 22.09 5.51 -17.55
CA GLY A 51 23.15 4.55 -17.92
C GLY A 51 23.10 4.08 -19.38
N THR A 52 21.96 4.22 -20.05
CA THR A 52 21.75 3.80 -21.45
C THR A 52 21.78 4.97 -22.45
N THR A 53 22.08 6.21 -22.02
CA THR A 53 22.13 7.39 -22.90
C THR A 53 23.34 7.33 -23.84
N THR A 54 23.15 7.68 -25.13
CA THR A 54 24.23 7.70 -26.14
C THR A 54 25.30 8.75 -25.81
N LEU A 55 26.53 8.58 -26.33
CA LEU A 55 27.62 9.53 -26.07
C LEU A 55 27.29 10.95 -26.57
N ASN A 56 26.70 11.08 -27.77
CA ASN A 56 26.30 12.39 -28.31
C ASN A 56 25.23 13.10 -27.47
N ASP A 57 24.27 12.35 -26.92
CA ASP A 57 23.24 12.93 -26.04
C ASP A 57 23.82 13.35 -24.68
N LYS A 58 24.80 12.60 -24.16
CA LYS A 58 25.50 12.95 -22.92
C LYS A 58 26.25 14.27 -23.06
N ASP A 59 26.99 14.45 -24.14
CA ASP A 59 27.79 15.66 -24.35
C ASP A 59 26.91 16.91 -24.47
N ARG A 60 25.75 16.80 -25.14
CA ARG A 60 24.74 17.87 -25.18
C ARG A 60 24.20 18.20 -23.79
N ILE A 61 23.81 17.19 -23.01
CA ILE A 61 23.24 17.37 -21.68
C ILE A 61 24.27 17.97 -20.70
N LEU A 62 25.53 17.55 -20.78
CA LEU A 62 26.60 18.07 -19.92
C LEU A 62 26.96 19.50 -20.28
N SER A 63 26.99 19.84 -21.57
CA SER A 63 27.11 21.23 -22.05
C SER A 63 26.01 22.13 -21.49
N ASP A 64 24.77 21.63 -21.40
CA ASP A 64 23.63 22.38 -20.83
C ASP A 64 23.71 22.51 -19.29
N ILE A 65 24.52 21.69 -18.60
CA ILE A 65 24.73 21.71 -17.13
C ILE A 65 25.93 22.58 -16.73
N GLU A 66 26.95 22.68 -17.59
CA GLU A 66 28.23 23.32 -17.31
C GLU A 66 28.18 24.86 -17.25
N ASP A 67 27.06 25.49 -17.63
CA ASP A 67 26.86 26.94 -17.56
C ASP A 67 26.76 27.51 -16.11
N GLY A 68 26.79 26.64 -15.09
CA GLY A 68 26.95 27.02 -13.69
C GLY A 68 25.66 27.26 -12.91
N SER A 69 24.49 26.89 -13.43
CA SER A 69 23.17 27.17 -12.82
C SER A 69 22.85 26.43 -11.50
N LEU A 70 23.67 25.49 -11.00
CA LEU A 70 23.24 24.57 -9.92
C LEU A 70 23.64 24.94 -8.48
N ARG A 71 24.27 26.10 -8.25
CA ARG A 71 24.58 26.56 -6.87
C ARG A 71 23.43 27.40 -6.31
N GLY A 72 22.81 26.92 -5.23
CA GLY A 72 21.75 27.66 -4.50
C GLY A 72 20.31 27.36 -4.96
N CYS A 73 20.10 26.28 -5.72
CA CYS A 73 18.76 25.93 -6.22
C CYS A 73 17.82 25.45 -5.10
N PRO A 74 16.55 25.88 -5.10
CA PRO A 74 15.54 25.33 -4.20
C PRO A 74 15.30 23.85 -4.51
N VAL A 75 15.32 23.00 -3.49
CA VAL A 75 15.07 21.56 -3.62
C VAL A 75 13.60 21.24 -3.34
N MET A 76 12.97 20.52 -4.26
CA MET A 76 11.60 20.02 -4.11
C MET A 76 11.59 18.49 -4.07
N ALA A 77 11.09 17.91 -2.98
CA ALA A 77 10.91 16.48 -2.84
C ALA A 77 9.42 16.11 -2.99
N LEU A 78 9.11 15.22 -3.93
CA LEU A 78 7.73 14.81 -4.23
C LEU A 78 7.57 13.30 -4.07
N THR A 79 6.56 12.91 -3.29
CA THR A 79 6.26 11.49 -3.03
C THR A 79 4.76 11.26 -2.98
N ALA A 80 4.37 10.05 -3.37
CA ALA A 80 2.98 9.59 -3.38
C ALA A 80 2.52 9.08 -2.02
N THR A 81 3.41 8.42 -1.27
CA THR A 81 3.04 7.48 -0.20
C THR A 81 3.89 7.63 1.07
N ALA A 82 4.52 8.77 1.30
CA ALA A 82 5.35 8.94 2.48
C ALA A 82 4.53 9.09 3.78
N THR A 83 4.73 8.14 4.70
CA THR A 83 4.30 8.23 6.10
C THR A 83 5.03 9.37 6.83
N GLN A 84 4.59 9.75 8.03
CA GLN A 84 5.23 10.84 8.78
C GLN A 84 6.72 10.57 9.06
N VAL A 85 7.09 9.31 9.33
CA VAL A 85 8.48 8.90 9.55
C VAL A 85 9.29 9.09 8.28
N VAL A 86 8.79 8.57 7.14
CA VAL A 86 9.47 8.69 5.84
C VAL A 86 9.61 10.16 5.41
N ARG A 87 8.63 11.02 5.73
CA ARG A 87 8.73 12.46 5.46
C ARG A 87 9.90 13.09 6.21
N LYS A 88 10.07 12.73 7.48
CA LYS A 88 11.19 13.21 8.29
C LYS A 88 12.52 12.71 7.73
N ASP A 89 12.60 11.43 7.39
CA ASP A 89 13.81 10.85 6.77
C ASP A 89 14.19 11.59 5.48
N ILE A 90 13.21 11.95 4.63
CA ILE A 90 13.46 12.71 3.40
C ILE A 90 14.02 14.11 3.71
N ILE A 91 13.44 14.82 4.68
CA ILE A 91 13.89 16.16 5.08
C ILE A 91 15.32 16.12 5.60
N ASP A 92 15.62 15.14 6.46
CA ASP A 92 16.92 14.99 7.10
C ASP A 92 17.99 14.59 6.07
N ASN A 93 17.70 13.62 5.18
CA ASN A 93 18.68 13.14 4.18
C ASN A 93 18.90 14.11 3.02
N LEU A 94 17.91 14.92 2.65
CA LEU A 94 18.04 15.95 1.62
C LEU A 94 18.46 17.31 2.19
N GLU A 95 18.70 17.38 3.51
CA GLU A 95 19.11 18.59 4.24
C GLU A 95 18.20 19.80 3.92
N LEU A 96 16.89 19.57 3.85
CA LEU A 96 15.95 20.63 3.45
C LEU A 96 15.87 21.70 4.54
N VAL A 97 16.18 22.95 4.17
CA VAL A 97 16.17 24.09 5.10
C VAL A 97 14.76 24.70 5.16
N ASN A 98 14.11 24.58 6.32
CA ASN A 98 12.75 25.09 6.60
C ASN A 98 11.73 24.79 5.47
N PRO A 99 11.52 23.51 5.11
CA PRO A 99 10.70 23.16 3.96
C PRO A 99 9.21 23.42 4.23
N VAL A 100 8.51 23.91 3.21
CA VAL A 100 7.05 23.91 3.20
C VAL A 100 6.57 22.48 2.96
N VAL A 101 5.97 21.85 3.97
CA VAL A 101 5.47 20.48 3.88
C VAL A 101 3.99 20.48 3.50
N ILE A 102 3.68 20.13 2.24
CA ILE A 102 2.32 20.02 1.74
C ILE A 102 1.90 18.55 1.65
N CYS A 103 0.88 18.18 2.44
CA CYS A 103 0.22 16.89 2.36
C CYS A 103 -1.21 17.10 1.84
N THR A 104 -1.45 16.77 0.57
CA THR A 104 -2.81 16.72 0.04
C THR A 104 -3.51 15.48 0.57
N GLY A 105 -4.84 15.55 0.69
CA GLY A 105 -5.65 14.40 1.09
C GLY A 105 -5.39 13.16 0.24
N PHE A 106 -5.48 12.01 0.89
CA PHE A 106 -5.39 10.68 0.28
C PHE A 106 -6.75 10.17 -0.22
N ASP A 107 -7.79 11.03 -0.20
CA ASP A 107 -9.17 10.72 -0.52
C ASP A 107 -9.45 10.70 -2.04
N ARG A 108 -10.09 9.63 -2.52
CA ARG A 108 -10.71 9.52 -3.85
C ARG A 108 -12.05 8.78 -3.78
N LYS A 109 -13.14 9.52 -3.59
CA LYS A 109 -14.52 9.06 -3.34
C LYS A 109 -15.15 8.08 -4.35
N ASN A 110 -14.56 7.82 -5.50
CA ASN A 110 -15.21 7.11 -6.62
C ASN A 110 -14.85 5.61 -6.69
N LEU A 111 -14.39 5.01 -5.58
CA LEU A 111 -13.59 3.79 -5.62
C LEU A 111 -14.00 2.82 -4.54
N TYR A 112 -14.44 1.65 -4.99
CA TYR A 112 -14.97 0.56 -4.16
C TYR A 112 -13.88 -0.48 -3.87
N LEU A 113 -13.72 -0.86 -2.59
CA LEU A 113 -12.77 -1.88 -2.16
C LEU A 113 -13.46 -3.19 -1.76
N SER A 114 -12.92 -4.31 -2.22
CA SER A 114 -13.37 -5.64 -1.79
C SER A 114 -12.19 -6.59 -1.64
N VAL A 115 -12.22 -7.47 -0.64
CA VAL A 115 -11.20 -8.49 -0.41
C VAL A 115 -11.84 -9.87 -0.35
N SER A 116 -11.44 -10.75 -1.26
CA SER A 116 -11.84 -12.16 -1.25
C SER A 116 -10.65 -13.06 -0.89
N ARG A 117 -10.94 -14.23 -0.33
CA ARG A 117 -9.94 -15.29 -0.17
C ARG A 117 -9.73 -15.95 -1.52
N GLN A 118 -8.48 -16.05 -1.95
CA GLN A 118 -8.11 -16.74 -3.17
C GLN A 118 -8.51 -18.23 -3.10
N THR A 119 -9.16 -18.72 -4.15
CA THR A 119 -9.49 -20.15 -4.31
C THR A 119 -8.78 -20.72 -5.54
N THR A 120 -9.47 -20.81 -6.67
CA THR A 120 -8.93 -21.25 -7.95
C THR A 120 -9.06 -20.12 -8.96
N MET A 121 -8.11 -20.03 -9.89
CA MET A 121 -8.11 -18.95 -10.91
C MET A 121 -9.44 -18.88 -11.69
N LYS A 122 -10.06 -20.04 -11.92
CA LYS A 122 -11.38 -20.15 -12.53
C LYS A 122 -12.45 -19.46 -11.68
N GLU A 123 -12.56 -19.80 -10.40
CA GLU A 123 -13.55 -19.21 -9.50
C GLU A 123 -13.27 -17.73 -9.21
N ASP A 124 -12.00 -17.37 -9.06
CA ASP A 124 -11.59 -16.02 -8.66
C ASP A 124 -11.75 -15.02 -9.81
N LEU A 125 -11.41 -15.40 -11.05
CA LEU A 125 -11.41 -14.50 -12.20
C LEU A 125 -12.64 -14.66 -13.09
N ASP A 126 -13.10 -15.89 -13.38
CA ASP A 126 -14.21 -16.07 -14.32
C ASP A 126 -15.52 -15.51 -13.76
N ASN A 127 -15.71 -15.57 -12.44
CA ASN A 127 -16.89 -15.01 -11.78
C ASN A 127 -16.94 -13.48 -11.84
N LEU A 128 -15.81 -12.82 -12.11
CA LEU A 128 -15.71 -11.37 -12.26
C LEU A 128 -15.87 -10.92 -13.72
N LEU A 129 -15.87 -11.85 -14.68
CA LEU A 129 -16.03 -11.55 -16.09
C LEU A 129 -17.50 -11.22 -16.40
N THR A 130 -17.69 -10.18 -17.20
CA THR A 130 -18.99 -9.86 -17.77
C THR A 130 -19.36 -10.85 -18.87
N ALA A 131 -20.65 -10.87 -19.23
CA ALA A 131 -21.09 -11.52 -20.45
C ALA A 131 -20.33 -10.95 -21.65
N GLU A 132 -20.10 -11.79 -22.66
CA GLU A 132 -19.42 -11.36 -23.88
C GLU A 132 -20.31 -10.36 -24.63
N ASP A 133 -19.74 -9.19 -24.95
CA ASP A 133 -20.40 -8.19 -25.80
C ASP A 133 -19.72 -8.08 -27.17
N ASN A 134 -20.46 -7.56 -28.16
CA ASN A 134 -20.00 -7.47 -29.54
C ASN A 134 -18.89 -6.40 -29.77
N VAL A 135 -18.54 -5.61 -28.75
CA VAL A 135 -17.65 -4.44 -28.87
C VAL A 135 -16.29 -4.74 -28.23
N GLN A 136 -16.30 -5.03 -26.93
CA GLN A 136 -15.15 -5.30 -26.09
C GLN A 136 -14.85 -6.80 -25.97
N GLY A 137 -15.80 -7.67 -26.35
CA GLY A 137 -15.68 -9.12 -26.14
C GLY A 137 -15.94 -9.45 -24.67
N ARG A 138 -15.24 -10.46 -24.13
CA ARG A 138 -15.28 -10.76 -22.69
C ARG A 138 -14.32 -9.84 -21.93
N HIS A 139 -14.79 -9.24 -20.85
CA HIS A 139 -14.01 -8.27 -20.07
C HIS A 139 -14.51 -8.22 -18.60
N PHE A 140 -14.05 -7.25 -17.81
CA PHE A 140 -14.41 -7.12 -16.39
C PHE A 140 -15.31 -5.89 -16.11
N GLY A 141 -16.09 -5.44 -17.09
CA GLY A 141 -16.91 -4.22 -16.98
C GLY A 141 -16.17 -2.91 -17.30
N GLY A 142 -14.95 -3.00 -17.84
CA GLY A 142 -14.17 -1.85 -18.34
C GLY A 142 -12.67 -2.14 -18.36
N ALA A 143 -11.87 -1.10 -18.61
CA ALA A 143 -10.41 -1.20 -18.61
C ALA A 143 -9.91 -1.68 -17.25
N THR A 144 -9.18 -2.80 -17.24
CA THR A 144 -8.81 -3.53 -16.02
C THR A 144 -7.32 -3.79 -15.91
N ILE A 145 -6.75 -3.61 -14.73
CA ILE A 145 -5.36 -3.98 -14.43
C ILE A 145 -5.37 -5.10 -13.40
N ILE A 146 -4.69 -6.21 -13.69
CA ILE A 146 -4.50 -7.32 -12.77
C ILE A 146 -3.04 -7.37 -12.35
N TYR A 147 -2.77 -7.10 -11.08
CA TYR A 147 -1.44 -7.19 -10.50
C TYR A 147 -1.18 -8.59 -9.93
N CYS A 148 -0.03 -9.16 -10.29
CA CYS A 148 0.45 -10.44 -9.80
C CYS A 148 1.85 -10.29 -9.18
N GLN A 149 2.18 -11.13 -8.20
CA GLN A 149 3.48 -11.08 -7.51
C GLN A 149 4.66 -11.57 -8.38
N THR A 150 4.43 -12.59 -9.22
CA THR A 150 5.49 -13.30 -9.95
C THR A 150 5.26 -13.26 -11.46
N ARG A 151 6.35 -13.40 -12.24
CA ARG A 151 6.28 -13.47 -13.71
C ARG A 151 5.47 -14.69 -14.17
N ALA A 152 5.72 -15.84 -13.55
CA ALA A 152 4.98 -17.07 -13.84
C ALA A 152 3.47 -16.92 -13.59
N MET A 153 3.06 -16.18 -12.55
CA MET A 153 1.64 -15.90 -12.32
C MET A 153 1.06 -14.97 -13.38
N VAL A 154 1.80 -13.95 -13.82
CA VAL A 154 1.37 -13.08 -14.93
C VAL A 154 1.14 -13.89 -16.20
N GLU A 155 2.07 -14.77 -16.54
CA GLU A 155 1.97 -15.64 -17.72
C GLU A 155 0.76 -16.59 -17.61
N SER A 156 0.59 -17.25 -16.46
CA SER A 156 -0.53 -18.16 -16.20
C SER A 156 -1.90 -17.45 -16.25
N VAL A 157 -2.03 -16.29 -15.62
CA VAL A 157 -3.27 -15.49 -15.64
C VAL A 157 -3.56 -14.98 -17.06
N HIS A 158 -2.52 -14.52 -17.77
CA HIS A 158 -2.67 -14.06 -19.15
C HIS A 158 -3.18 -15.17 -20.07
N GLU A 159 -2.60 -16.37 -19.98
CA GLU A 159 -3.02 -17.53 -20.77
C GLU A 159 -4.47 -17.95 -20.43
N HIS A 160 -4.82 -18.01 -19.14
CA HIS A 160 -6.18 -18.33 -18.69
C HIS A 160 -7.21 -17.36 -19.27
N LEU A 161 -6.97 -16.05 -19.16
CA LEU A 161 -7.88 -15.03 -19.67
C LEU A 161 -7.99 -15.03 -21.19
N ARG A 162 -6.87 -15.24 -21.89
CA ARG A 162 -6.86 -15.39 -23.35
C ARG A 162 -7.70 -16.58 -23.79
N ASN A 163 -7.61 -17.72 -23.11
CA ASN A 163 -8.43 -18.90 -23.37
C ASN A 163 -9.92 -18.68 -23.10
N ARG A 164 -10.26 -17.70 -22.26
CA ARG A 164 -11.64 -17.25 -22.03
C ARG A 164 -12.13 -16.21 -23.04
N GLY A 165 -11.31 -15.80 -24.01
CA GLY A 165 -11.68 -14.81 -25.03
C GLY A 165 -11.47 -13.36 -24.58
N VAL A 166 -10.78 -13.12 -23.45
CA VAL A 166 -10.50 -11.75 -22.98
C VAL A 166 -9.35 -11.16 -23.79
N LYS A 167 -9.58 -9.95 -24.33
CA LYS A 167 -8.54 -9.15 -25.00
C LYS A 167 -7.55 -8.61 -23.96
N CYS A 168 -6.56 -9.41 -23.59
CA CYS A 168 -5.59 -9.04 -22.56
C CYS A 168 -4.16 -8.90 -23.09
N GLY A 169 -3.41 -7.96 -22.51
CA GLY A 169 -1.96 -7.86 -22.64
C GLY A 169 -1.27 -8.39 -21.37
N MET A 170 0.04 -8.62 -21.45
CA MET A 170 0.86 -8.91 -20.28
C MET A 170 2.07 -7.97 -20.18
N TYR A 171 2.49 -7.66 -18.95
CA TYR A 171 3.64 -6.80 -18.68
C TYR A 171 4.46 -7.24 -17.47
N HIS A 172 5.71 -7.62 -17.70
CA HIS A 172 6.68 -7.88 -16.63
C HIS A 172 8.11 -7.60 -17.09
N ALA A 173 9.04 -7.49 -16.13
CA ALA A 173 10.43 -7.12 -16.38
C ALA A 173 11.15 -8.05 -17.38
N GLY A 174 10.78 -9.33 -17.44
CA GLY A 174 11.37 -10.32 -18.36
C GLY A 174 10.96 -10.16 -19.85
N LEU A 175 9.98 -9.33 -20.18
CA LEU A 175 9.60 -9.08 -21.58
C LEU A 175 10.62 -8.18 -22.29
N SER A 176 10.76 -8.37 -23.60
CA SER A 176 11.50 -7.45 -24.45
C SER A 176 10.85 -6.07 -24.46
N GLU A 177 11.65 -5.03 -24.68
CA GLU A 177 11.16 -3.64 -24.71
C GLU A 177 10.09 -3.42 -25.79
N LYS A 178 10.25 -4.05 -26.96
CA LYS A 178 9.24 -4.06 -28.03
C LYS A 178 7.92 -4.66 -27.56
N ALA A 179 7.95 -5.78 -26.83
CA ALA A 179 6.74 -6.43 -26.31
C ALA A 179 6.07 -5.58 -25.22
N LYS A 180 6.86 -4.99 -24.30
CA LYS A 180 6.36 -4.04 -23.29
C LYS A 180 5.66 -2.85 -23.93
N ASN A 181 6.27 -2.23 -24.93
CA ASN A 181 5.70 -1.08 -25.64
C ASN A 181 4.44 -1.45 -26.40
N THR A 182 4.40 -2.62 -27.02
CA THR A 182 3.21 -3.13 -27.73
C THR A 182 2.04 -3.36 -26.76
N ALA A 183 2.30 -4.00 -25.62
CA ALA A 183 1.29 -4.22 -24.59
C ALA A 183 0.78 -2.90 -24.00
N HIS A 184 1.71 -2.00 -23.64
CA HIS A 184 1.41 -0.68 -23.09
C HIS A 184 0.56 0.17 -24.05
N HIS A 185 1.00 0.35 -25.29
CA HIS A 185 0.23 1.09 -26.29
C HIS A 185 -1.12 0.43 -26.60
N GLY A 186 -1.16 -0.91 -26.69
CA GLY A 186 -2.40 -1.64 -26.92
C GLY A 186 -3.44 -1.43 -25.81
N PHE A 187 -3.01 -1.27 -24.56
CA PHE A 187 -3.91 -1.00 -23.44
C PHE A 187 -4.41 0.45 -23.43
N ILE A 188 -3.52 1.42 -23.71
CA ILE A 188 -3.90 2.84 -23.82
C ILE A 188 -4.92 3.05 -24.95
N GLN A 189 -4.74 2.38 -26.08
CA GLN A 189 -5.60 2.49 -27.28
C GLN A 189 -6.82 1.54 -27.27
N ASP A 190 -7.17 0.96 -26.11
CA ASP A 190 -8.32 0.05 -25.96
C ASP A 190 -8.30 -1.21 -26.83
N LYS A 191 -7.14 -1.56 -27.42
CA LYS A 191 -6.92 -2.85 -28.08
C LYS A 191 -6.92 -3.99 -27.07
N TYR A 192 -6.42 -3.74 -25.86
CA TYR A 192 -6.54 -4.64 -24.72
C TYR A 192 -7.48 -4.04 -23.69
N THR A 193 -8.51 -4.79 -23.31
CA THR A 193 -9.43 -4.42 -22.23
C THR A 193 -8.83 -4.69 -20.86
N THR A 194 -7.86 -5.61 -20.78
CA THR A 194 -7.21 -6.02 -19.53
C THR A 194 -5.69 -6.03 -19.68
N MET A 195 -4.95 -5.50 -18.71
CA MET A 195 -3.53 -5.77 -18.57
C MET A 195 -3.27 -6.69 -17.38
N VAL A 196 -2.51 -7.76 -17.58
CA VAL A 196 -1.96 -8.58 -16.50
C VAL A 196 -0.50 -8.20 -16.28
N ALA A 197 -0.11 -7.83 -15.06
CA ALA A 197 1.21 -7.27 -14.85
C ALA A 197 1.80 -7.56 -13.47
N THR A 198 3.12 -7.46 -13.36
CA THR A 198 3.76 -7.22 -12.06
C THR A 198 3.79 -5.73 -11.74
N VAL A 199 4.22 -5.37 -10.53
CA VAL A 199 4.41 -3.99 -10.04
C VAL A 199 5.14 -3.07 -11.04
N ALA A 200 5.97 -3.64 -11.92
CA ALA A 200 6.71 -2.93 -12.97
C ALA A 200 5.84 -2.13 -13.95
N PHE A 201 4.56 -2.46 -14.13
CA PHE A 201 3.66 -1.78 -15.07
C PHE A 201 3.09 -0.46 -14.50
N GLY A 202 3.18 -0.20 -13.19
CA GLY A 202 2.34 0.79 -12.51
C GLY A 202 2.83 2.24 -12.43
N MET A 203 4.05 2.59 -12.87
CA MET A 203 4.62 3.91 -12.54
C MET A 203 4.47 4.97 -13.64
N GLY A 204 4.24 4.58 -14.91
CA GLY A 204 4.19 5.49 -16.07
C GLY A 204 2.89 5.46 -16.89
N ILE A 205 1.93 4.59 -16.58
CA ILE A 205 0.68 4.53 -17.33
C ILE A 205 -0.20 5.72 -16.99
N ASP A 206 -0.65 6.42 -18.02
CA ASP A 206 -1.70 7.43 -17.93
C ASP A 206 -2.91 6.98 -18.77
N LYS A 207 -3.82 6.24 -18.13
CA LYS A 207 -5.10 5.83 -18.71
C LYS A 207 -6.19 6.24 -17.74
N ALA A 208 -6.94 7.29 -18.09
CA ALA A 208 -7.89 7.96 -17.20
C ALA A 208 -9.14 7.11 -16.88
N ASP A 209 -9.45 6.12 -17.72
CA ASP A 209 -10.68 5.33 -17.69
C ASP A 209 -10.49 3.91 -17.13
N VAL A 210 -9.41 3.64 -16.40
CA VAL A 210 -9.25 2.37 -15.67
C VAL A 210 -10.41 2.22 -14.66
N ARG A 211 -11.23 1.17 -14.84
CA ARG A 211 -12.44 0.92 -14.04
C ARG A 211 -12.21 -0.08 -12.92
N LYS A 212 -11.23 -0.96 -13.06
CA LYS A 212 -11.00 -2.04 -12.09
C LYS A 212 -9.51 -2.33 -11.93
N VAL A 213 -9.09 -2.52 -10.69
CA VAL A 213 -7.76 -3.02 -10.33
C VAL A 213 -7.96 -4.28 -9.50
N ILE A 214 -7.34 -5.39 -9.91
CA ILE A 214 -7.41 -6.68 -9.24
C ILE A 214 -6.02 -7.05 -8.77
N HIS A 215 -5.85 -7.30 -7.47
CA HIS A 215 -4.64 -7.88 -6.92
C HIS A 215 -4.80 -9.39 -6.81
N TYR A 216 -4.22 -10.13 -7.77
CA TYR A 216 -4.24 -11.58 -7.75
C TYR A 216 -3.03 -12.10 -6.94
N GLY A 217 -3.24 -12.16 -5.63
CA GLY A 217 -2.22 -12.37 -4.60
C GLY A 217 -2.02 -11.12 -3.75
N SER A 218 -1.41 -11.29 -2.57
CA SER A 218 -1.18 -10.16 -1.66
C SER A 218 -0.18 -9.17 -2.28
N PRO A 219 -0.40 -7.86 -2.18
CA PRO A 219 0.67 -6.88 -2.35
C PRO A 219 1.84 -7.19 -1.39
N LYS A 220 3.05 -6.71 -1.73
CA LYS A 220 4.25 -6.89 -0.89
C LYS A 220 4.15 -6.13 0.43
N ASP A 221 3.63 -4.92 0.34
CA ASP A 221 3.47 -3.97 1.43
C ASP A 221 2.29 -3.03 1.10
N ILE A 222 1.89 -2.23 2.09
CA ILE A 222 0.71 -1.38 1.99
C ILE A 222 0.98 -0.13 1.14
N GLU A 223 2.24 0.32 1.04
CA GLU A 223 2.65 1.40 0.16
C GLU A 223 2.53 1.00 -1.31
N SER A 224 3.03 -0.18 -1.68
CA SER A 224 2.87 -0.76 -3.02
C SER A 224 1.39 -0.93 -3.34
N TYR A 225 0.62 -1.51 -2.41
CA TYR A 225 -0.83 -1.62 -2.57
C TYR A 225 -1.46 -0.26 -2.85
N TYR A 226 -1.18 0.76 -2.03
CA TYR A 226 -1.75 2.10 -2.18
C TYR A 226 -1.30 2.80 -3.48
N GLN A 227 -0.09 2.56 -3.97
CA GLN A 227 0.34 3.09 -5.26
C GLN A 227 -0.39 2.42 -6.42
N GLU A 228 -0.55 1.09 -6.36
CA GLU A 228 -1.19 0.25 -7.37
C GLU A 228 -2.69 0.54 -7.46
N ILE A 229 -3.38 0.61 -6.32
CA ILE A 229 -4.76 1.06 -6.24
C ILE A 229 -4.87 2.58 -6.28
N GLY A 230 -3.79 3.36 -6.24
CA GLY A 230 -3.83 4.84 -6.28
C GLY A 230 -4.33 5.39 -7.62
N ARG A 231 -4.49 4.47 -8.59
CA ARG A 231 -5.22 4.61 -9.84
C ARG A 231 -6.74 4.43 -9.66
N ALA A 232 -7.15 4.05 -8.45
CA ALA A 232 -8.46 3.52 -8.09
C ALA A 232 -8.79 3.39 -6.54
N ALA A 233 -8.40 4.24 -5.55
CA ALA A 233 -8.84 4.00 -4.14
C ALA A 233 -9.19 5.15 -3.15
N TYR A 234 -10.14 4.80 -2.24
CA TYR A 234 -10.49 5.41 -0.93
C TYR A 234 -10.96 4.37 0.12
N PHE A 235 -10.97 4.79 1.39
CA PHE A 235 -11.52 4.21 2.63
C PHE A 235 -11.34 2.73 2.94
N PHE A 236 -10.13 2.44 3.37
CA PHE A 236 -9.94 1.54 4.51
C PHE A 236 -9.38 2.40 5.65
N SER A 237 -10.12 2.59 6.77
CA SER A 237 -9.63 3.42 7.89
C SER A 237 -8.27 2.93 8.41
N LEU A 238 -8.04 1.61 8.38
CA LEU A 238 -6.74 1.03 8.69
C LEU A 238 -5.63 1.46 7.70
N LEU A 239 -5.96 1.64 6.42
CA LEU A 239 -5.00 2.07 5.41
C LEU A 239 -4.72 3.57 5.48
N LEU A 240 -5.73 4.40 5.77
CA LEU A 240 -5.50 5.83 5.96
C LEU A 240 -4.76 6.14 7.26
N SER A 241 -5.11 5.47 8.37
CA SER A 241 -4.38 5.59 9.64
C SER A 241 -2.93 5.14 9.54
N TYR A 242 -2.60 4.27 8.58
CA TYR A 242 -1.21 3.93 8.26
C TYR A 242 -0.42 5.13 7.71
N PHE A 243 -1.00 5.92 6.78
CA PHE A 243 -0.33 7.07 6.18
C PHE A 243 -0.44 8.36 7.02
N ASP A 244 -1.54 8.48 7.75
CA ASP A 244 -1.84 9.61 8.61
C ASP A 244 -2.61 9.15 9.87
N PRO A 245 -1.91 9.01 11.02
CA PRO A 245 -2.52 8.60 12.28
C PRO A 245 -3.62 9.55 12.81
N SER A 246 -3.73 10.77 12.28
CA SER A 246 -4.79 11.72 12.67
C SER A 246 -6.15 11.40 12.03
N VAL A 247 -6.18 10.53 11.01
CA VAL A 247 -7.42 10.14 10.34
C VAL A 247 -8.24 9.22 11.23
N VAL A 248 -9.41 9.71 11.65
CA VAL A 248 -10.38 8.96 12.46
C VAL A 248 -11.29 8.13 11.55
N ALA A 249 -11.54 6.87 11.94
CA ALA A 249 -12.52 6.03 11.27
C ALA A 249 -13.91 6.70 11.28
N PRO A 250 -14.68 6.66 10.17
CA PRO A 250 -16.07 7.09 10.20
C PRO A 250 -16.87 6.27 11.21
N SER A 251 -17.81 6.90 11.91
CA SER A 251 -18.66 6.25 12.91
C SER A 251 -19.74 5.35 12.30
N GLU A 252 -20.08 5.56 11.03
CA GLU A 252 -21.16 4.86 10.33
C GLU A 252 -20.69 4.32 8.96
N PRO A 253 -21.24 3.18 8.52
CA PRO A 253 -20.94 2.62 7.20
C PRO A 253 -21.48 3.53 6.09
N ARG A 254 -20.81 3.52 4.94
CA ARG A 254 -21.18 4.32 3.76
C ARG A 254 -21.43 3.41 2.56
N ALA A 255 -22.46 3.73 1.78
CA ALA A 255 -22.71 3.08 0.49
C ALA A 255 -21.52 3.31 -0.47
N ASP A 256 -21.27 2.33 -1.34
CA ASP A 256 -20.21 2.34 -2.36
C ASP A 256 -18.77 2.52 -1.81
N CYS A 257 -18.57 2.25 -0.52
CA CYS A 257 -17.29 2.41 0.14
C CYS A 257 -16.43 1.13 0.04
N CYS A 258 -16.92 0.03 0.60
CA CYS A 258 -16.24 -1.26 0.59
C CYS A 258 -17.19 -2.40 0.98
N ASP A 259 -16.76 -3.63 0.73
CA ASP A 259 -17.44 -4.86 1.11
C ASP A 259 -17.85 -4.93 2.60
N ASN A 260 -17.02 -4.41 3.51
CA ASN A 260 -17.35 -4.32 4.93
C ASN A 260 -18.47 -3.32 5.22
N CYS A 261 -18.49 -2.17 4.54
CA CYS A 261 -19.58 -1.19 4.70
C CYS A 261 -20.89 -1.76 4.15
N ASP A 262 -20.84 -2.39 2.96
CA ASP A 262 -22.00 -3.07 2.38
C ASP A 262 -22.51 -4.17 3.32
N TRP A 263 -21.61 -4.97 3.89
CA TRP A 263 -21.96 -6.01 4.85
C TRP A 263 -22.61 -5.42 6.09
N GLN A 264 -22.10 -4.31 6.64
CA GLN A 264 -22.69 -3.64 7.80
C GLN A 264 -24.07 -3.07 7.47
N MET A 265 -24.24 -2.39 6.34
CA MET A 265 -25.52 -1.83 5.92
C MET A 265 -26.56 -2.92 5.63
N ASN A 266 -26.16 -4.00 4.96
CA ASN A 266 -27.05 -5.12 4.63
C ASN A 266 -27.43 -5.95 5.87
N ASN A 267 -26.57 -6.06 6.88
CA ASN A 267 -26.85 -6.81 8.11
C ASN A 267 -27.38 -5.96 9.27
N GLN A 268 -27.67 -4.66 9.07
CA GLN A 268 -28.42 -3.86 10.04
C GLN A 268 -29.86 -4.39 10.26
N GLN A 269 -30.35 -5.32 9.44
CA GLN A 269 -31.64 -6.01 9.63
C GLN A 269 -31.53 -7.44 10.21
N SER A 270 -30.33 -8.00 10.38
CA SER A 270 -30.11 -9.34 10.92
C SER A 270 -29.16 -9.30 12.11
N SER A 271 -29.74 -9.31 13.31
CA SER A 271 -29.06 -9.36 14.60
C SER A 271 -28.37 -10.70 14.89
N SER A 272 -27.54 -11.20 13.97
CA SER A 272 -26.70 -12.37 14.18
C SER A 272 -25.36 -12.27 13.45
N SER A 273 -24.67 -11.13 13.58
CA SER A 273 -23.21 -11.15 13.47
C SER A 273 -22.69 -12.10 14.55
N LYS A 274 -21.87 -13.11 14.21
CA LYS A 274 -21.05 -13.81 15.20
C LYS A 274 -19.95 -12.85 15.70
N CYS A 275 -20.35 -11.77 16.36
CA CYS A 275 -19.45 -10.98 17.18
C CYS A 275 -19.05 -11.87 18.35
N ILE A 276 -17.83 -12.39 18.30
CA ILE A 276 -17.27 -13.16 19.40
C ILE A 276 -16.80 -12.14 20.43
N ASP A 277 -17.38 -12.16 21.62
CA ASP A 277 -16.81 -11.43 22.76
C ASP A 277 -15.46 -12.06 23.11
N VAL A 278 -14.40 -11.26 22.94
CA VAL A 278 -13.01 -11.63 23.23
C VAL A 278 -12.45 -10.81 24.40
N GLY A 279 -13.30 -10.18 25.20
CA GLY A 279 -12.89 -9.32 26.32
C GLY A 279 -12.04 -10.06 27.35
N LYS A 280 -12.34 -11.32 27.61
CA LYS A 280 -11.57 -12.18 28.53
C LYS A 280 -10.18 -12.45 27.99
N GLU A 281 -10.07 -12.85 26.73
CA GLU A 281 -8.81 -13.12 26.06
C GLU A 281 -7.95 -11.85 25.88
N ALA A 282 -8.59 -10.73 25.52
CA ALA A 282 -7.92 -9.43 25.43
C ALA A 282 -7.32 -9.02 26.77
N ARG A 283 -8.02 -9.26 27.88
CA ARG A 283 -7.52 -8.98 29.24
C ARG A 283 -6.28 -9.79 29.57
N TRP A 284 -6.27 -11.10 29.29
CA TRP A 284 -5.08 -11.93 29.51
C TRP A 284 -3.88 -11.45 28.70
N LEU A 285 -4.10 -11.08 27.45
CA LEU A 285 -3.04 -10.56 26.58
C LEU A 285 -2.53 -9.19 27.07
N PHE A 286 -3.43 -8.30 27.48
CA PHE A 286 -3.10 -7.00 28.06
C PHE A 286 -2.29 -7.14 29.36
N GLN A 287 -2.70 -8.06 30.24
CA GLN A 287 -1.97 -8.36 31.46
C GLN A 287 -0.56 -8.88 31.16
N ALA A 288 -0.42 -9.82 30.21
CA ALA A 288 0.89 -10.31 29.80
C ALA A 288 1.79 -9.19 29.25
N ILE A 289 1.26 -8.34 28.37
CA ILE A 289 2.03 -7.22 27.78
C ILE A 289 2.43 -6.20 28.86
N HIS A 290 1.51 -5.83 29.76
CA HIS A 290 1.72 -4.76 30.73
C HIS A 290 2.52 -5.20 31.96
N GLU A 291 2.13 -6.30 32.60
CA GLU A 291 2.65 -6.70 33.91
C GLU A 291 3.85 -7.63 33.80
N VAL A 292 3.84 -8.55 32.83
CA VAL A 292 4.89 -9.56 32.67
C VAL A 292 6.05 -9.00 31.85
N TYR A 293 5.78 -8.53 30.64
CA TYR A 293 6.83 -8.06 29.74
C TYR A 293 7.12 -6.57 29.82
N LYS A 294 6.27 -5.78 30.50
CA LYS A 294 6.41 -4.33 30.69
C LYS A 294 6.72 -3.58 29.38
N GLY A 295 6.24 -4.10 28.24
CA GLY A 295 6.50 -3.49 26.94
C GLY A 295 7.91 -3.65 26.38
N TYR A 296 8.68 -4.64 26.83
CA TYR A 296 10.02 -4.96 26.33
C TYR A 296 10.04 -6.22 25.43
N SER A 297 8.91 -6.56 24.82
CA SER A 297 8.82 -7.72 23.92
C SER A 297 7.89 -7.46 22.73
N GLY A 298 8.14 -8.17 21.63
CA GLY A 298 7.20 -8.29 20.53
C GLY A 298 6.06 -9.25 20.86
N MET A 299 4.99 -9.23 20.05
CA MET A 299 3.72 -9.93 20.29
C MET A 299 3.86 -11.43 20.59
N ALA A 300 4.85 -12.11 20.00
CA ALA A 300 5.00 -13.55 20.12
C ALA A 300 5.21 -14.01 21.58
N LYS A 301 6.03 -13.28 22.36
CA LYS A 301 6.34 -13.70 23.74
C LYS A 301 5.11 -13.64 24.67
N PRO A 302 4.34 -12.54 24.73
CA PRO A 302 3.06 -12.52 25.45
C PRO A 302 2.09 -13.62 25.02
N ILE A 303 2.01 -13.95 23.73
CA ILE A 303 1.16 -15.03 23.21
C ILE A 303 1.64 -16.39 23.75
N ASP A 304 2.94 -16.68 23.64
CA ASP A 304 3.49 -17.95 24.13
C ASP A 304 3.34 -18.10 25.65
N PHE A 305 3.46 -17.01 26.40
CA PHE A 305 3.21 -16.97 27.84
C PHE A 305 1.76 -17.33 28.19
N VAL A 306 0.78 -16.66 27.57
CA VAL A 306 -0.65 -16.93 27.79
C VAL A 306 -1.02 -18.36 27.36
N ARG A 307 -0.35 -18.90 26.35
CA ARG A 307 -0.52 -20.29 25.88
C ARG A 307 0.25 -21.32 26.69
N GLY A 308 1.19 -20.90 27.54
CA GLY A 308 2.01 -21.79 28.36
C GLY A 308 3.12 -22.51 27.58
N MET A 309 3.55 -21.95 26.45
CA MET A 309 4.55 -22.50 25.53
C MET A 309 5.94 -21.86 25.70
N GLU A 310 6.13 -20.99 26.70
CA GLU A 310 7.38 -20.26 26.86
C GLU A 310 8.52 -21.16 27.36
N LYS A 311 9.65 -21.10 26.65
CA LYS A 311 10.81 -21.97 26.90
C LYS A 311 11.65 -21.55 28.12
N GLU A 312 11.53 -20.30 28.58
CA GLU A 312 12.25 -19.76 29.75
C GLU A 312 11.29 -19.49 30.92
N ARG A 313 11.21 -20.43 31.86
CA ARG A 313 10.47 -20.30 33.13
C ARG A 313 11.01 -19.22 34.08
N SER A 314 12.13 -18.56 33.75
CA SER A 314 12.87 -17.68 34.67
C SER A 314 12.21 -16.33 34.97
N ARG A 315 11.17 -15.94 34.22
CA ARG A 315 10.46 -14.65 34.40
C ARG A 315 9.13 -14.75 35.15
N THR A 316 8.70 -15.96 35.52
CA THR A 316 7.48 -16.17 36.30
C THR A 316 7.76 -16.00 37.79
N ASN A 317 7.60 -14.77 38.30
CA ASN A 317 7.38 -14.58 39.74
C ASN A 317 6.04 -15.24 40.16
N SER A 318 5.91 -15.64 41.42
CA SER A 318 4.73 -16.34 41.96
C SER A 318 3.38 -15.64 41.63
N HIS A 319 3.36 -14.30 41.52
CA HIS A 319 2.17 -13.54 41.12
C HIS A 319 1.81 -13.60 39.63
N ASN A 320 2.78 -13.79 38.73
CA ASN A 320 2.57 -13.87 37.28
C ASN A 320 2.08 -15.27 36.83
N SER A 321 2.15 -16.26 37.72
CA SER A 321 1.75 -17.66 37.45
C SER A 321 0.27 -17.84 37.10
N ARG A 322 -0.61 -16.90 37.49
CA ARG A 322 -2.07 -17.04 37.37
C ARG A 322 -2.60 -17.01 35.95
N ILE A 323 -1.93 -16.29 35.04
CA ILE A 323 -2.32 -16.18 33.63
C ILE A 323 -1.42 -16.97 32.68
N TYR A 324 -0.42 -17.68 33.21
CA TYR A 324 0.40 -18.57 32.39
C TYR A 324 -0.41 -19.79 31.94
N GLY A 325 -0.46 -20.05 30.64
CA GLY A 325 -1.16 -21.23 30.09
C GLY A 325 -2.69 -21.18 30.11
N VAL A 326 -3.30 -20.07 30.51
CA VAL A 326 -4.77 -19.93 30.55
C VAL A 326 -5.42 -19.94 29.16
N GLY A 327 -4.67 -19.55 28.13
CA GLY A 327 -5.11 -19.51 26.74
C GLY A 327 -4.71 -20.73 25.90
N LYS A 328 -4.38 -21.85 26.55
CA LYS A 328 -3.96 -23.11 25.87
C LYS A 328 -5.06 -23.72 24.97
N ASP A 329 -6.31 -23.35 25.21
CA ASP A 329 -7.49 -23.78 24.47
C ASP A 329 -7.62 -23.10 23.09
N ARG A 330 -6.85 -22.05 22.84
CA ARG A 330 -6.80 -21.33 21.56
C ARG A 330 -5.46 -21.56 20.86
N SER A 331 -5.53 -21.69 19.54
CA SER A 331 -4.34 -21.88 18.72
C SER A 331 -3.46 -20.62 18.68
N ASP A 332 -2.17 -20.80 18.35
CA ASP A 332 -1.25 -19.70 18.06
C ASP A 332 -1.82 -18.71 17.03
N LYS A 333 -2.41 -19.24 15.96
CA LYS A 333 -3.03 -18.46 14.89
C LYS A 333 -4.18 -17.59 15.40
N TRP A 334 -4.99 -18.11 16.31
CA TRP A 334 -6.10 -17.38 16.91
C TRP A 334 -5.61 -16.20 17.75
N TRP A 335 -4.59 -16.42 18.60
CA TRP A 335 -4.00 -15.37 19.42
C TRP A 335 -3.31 -14.28 18.59
N LYS A 336 -2.60 -14.66 17.53
CA LYS A 336 -2.02 -13.71 16.57
C LYS A 336 -3.10 -12.89 15.87
N ALA A 337 -4.23 -13.50 15.52
CA ALA A 337 -5.36 -12.78 14.93
C ALA A 337 -5.96 -11.78 15.93
N LEU A 338 -6.18 -12.16 17.19
CA LEU A 338 -6.64 -11.24 18.23
C LEU A 338 -5.68 -10.07 18.44
N GLY A 339 -4.37 -10.34 18.60
CA GLY A 339 -3.37 -9.29 18.75
C GLY A 339 -3.32 -8.34 17.54
N THR A 340 -3.51 -8.87 16.34
CA THR A 340 -3.63 -8.07 15.10
C THR A 340 -4.87 -7.18 15.14
N GLN A 341 -6.03 -7.71 15.52
CA GLN A 341 -7.28 -6.93 15.64
C GLN A 341 -7.17 -5.83 16.70
N LEU A 342 -6.60 -6.14 17.87
CA LEU A 342 -6.36 -5.16 18.92
C LEU A 342 -5.44 -4.03 18.45
N ARG A 343 -4.41 -4.34 17.65
CA ARG A 343 -3.54 -3.33 17.03
C ARG A 343 -4.28 -2.49 15.97
N ILE A 344 -5.02 -3.14 15.07
CA ILE A 344 -5.83 -2.48 14.02
C ILE A 344 -6.82 -1.48 14.64
N HIS A 345 -7.49 -1.90 15.70
CA HIS A 345 -8.42 -1.05 16.43
C HIS A 345 -7.72 -0.09 17.41
N GLY A 346 -6.39 0.04 17.38
CA GLY A 346 -5.61 1.01 18.16
C GLY A 346 -5.54 0.74 19.67
N TRP A 347 -5.88 -0.47 20.13
CA TRP A 347 -5.70 -0.87 21.54
C TRP A 347 -4.23 -1.13 21.85
N LEU A 348 -3.47 -1.63 20.88
CA LEU A 348 -2.04 -1.89 20.98
C LEU A 348 -1.26 -1.00 20.02
N SER A 349 -0.09 -0.56 20.46
CA SER A 349 0.86 0.24 19.67
C SER A 349 2.20 -0.49 19.57
N GLU A 350 2.90 -0.31 18.45
CA GLU A 350 4.20 -0.93 18.19
C GLU A 350 5.28 0.17 18.23
N ILE A 351 6.23 0.04 19.15
CA ILE A 351 7.29 1.03 19.38
C ILE A 351 8.64 0.38 19.05
N ARG A 352 9.44 1.06 18.22
CA ARG A 352 10.86 0.76 18.06
C ARG A 352 11.63 1.61 19.07
N LYS A 353 12.23 0.97 20.08
CA LYS A 353 13.14 1.66 21.01
C LYS A 353 14.49 1.87 20.32
N GLY A 354 15.05 3.08 20.42
CA GLY A 354 16.22 3.52 19.65
C GLY A 354 17.45 2.61 19.73
N ASP A 355 17.62 1.86 20.83
CA ASP A 355 18.77 0.97 21.03
C ASP A 355 18.57 -0.45 20.47
N MET A 356 17.42 -0.77 19.88
CA MET A 356 17.14 -2.10 19.33
C MET A 356 17.49 -2.17 17.85
N ALA A 357 18.54 -2.92 17.52
CA ALA A 357 18.94 -3.20 16.14
C ALA A 357 17.88 -4.01 15.34
N TYR A 358 17.04 -4.81 16.01
CA TYR A 358 16.00 -5.63 15.38
C TYR A 358 14.74 -5.78 16.26
N GLY A 359 13.57 -5.66 15.64
CA GLY A 359 12.27 -5.96 16.24
C GLY A 359 11.57 -4.74 16.86
N ALA A 360 10.24 -4.79 16.93
CA ALA A 360 9.45 -3.76 17.59
C ALA A 360 8.70 -4.34 18.80
N CYS A 361 8.55 -3.51 19.82
CA CYS A 361 7.91 -3.87 21.08
C CYS A 361 6.42 -3.52 21.03
N VAL A 362 5.59 -4.38 21.59
CA VAL A 362 4.14 -4.13 21.71
C VAL A 362 3.84 -3.50 23.05
N MET A 363 3.04 -2.43 23.02
CA MET A 363 2.62 -1.63 24.18
C MET A 363 1.10 -1.45 24.16
N LEU A 364 0.50 -1.25 25.34
CA LEU A 364 -0.89 -0.80 25.41
C LEU A 364 -0.97 0.69 25.09
N SER A 365 -1.96 1.05 24.28
CA SER A 365 -2.43 2.44 24.13
C SER A 365 -3.05 2.97 25.42
N ASP A 366 -3.25 4.28 25.52
CA ASP A 366 -3.88 4.89 26.69
C ASP A 366 -5.32 4.43 26.89
N LYS A 367 -6.07 4.20 25.82
CA LYS A 367 -7.43 3.64 25.93
C LYS A 367 -7.42 2.20 26.44
N ALA A 368 -6.44 1.39 26.03
CA ALA A 368 -6.33 0.02 26.48
C ALA A 368 -5.90 -0.06 27.94
N LYS A 369 -4.98 0.82 28.38
CA LYS A 369 -4.62 0.97 29.79
C LYS A 369 -5.83 1.35 30.64
N LYS A 370 -6.59 2.38 30.23
CA LYS A 370 -7.80 2.81 30.94
C LYS A 370 -8.81 1.67 31.08
N TRP A 371 -9.10 0.96 29.99
CA TRP A 371 -10.02 -0.18 30.00
C TRP A 371 -9.52 -1.34 30.85
N TYR A 372 -8.22 -1.66 30.78
CA TYR A 372 -7.61 -2.74 31.56
C TYR A 372 -7.65 -2.44 33.07
N LEU A 373 -7.31 -1.22 33.46
CA LEU A 373 -7.30 -0.76 34.86
C LEU A 373 -8.71 -0.65 35.45
N ALA A 374 -9.67 -0.10 34.70
CA ALA A 374 -11.07 0.01 35.15
C ALA A 374 -11.72 -1.36 35.42
N ASN A 375 -11.25 -2.42 34.75
CA ASN A 375 -11.79 -3.77 34.85
C ASN A 375 -10.95 -4.71 35.74
N THR A 376 -9.90 -4.22 36.39
CA THR A 376 -9.10 -4.97 37.36
C THR A 376 -9.51 -4.70 38.82
N GLU A 377 -10.29 -3.63 39.08
CA GLU A 377 -10.76 -3.25 40.42
C GLU A 377 -12.06 -3.91 40.88
N VAL A 378 -12.76 -4.64 40.01
CA VAL A 378 -13.93 -5.44 40.45
C VAL A 378 -13.43 -6.82 40.87
N ARG A 379 -13.12 -6.97 42.16
CA ARG A 379 -12.85 -8.25 42.83
C ARG A 379 -14.06 -8.76 43.58
#